data_AF-A0A7K3IZY5-F1
#
_entry.id   AF-A0A7K3IZY5-F1
#
_cell.length_a   1.000
_cell.length_b   1.000
_cell.length_c   1.000
_cell.angle_alpha   90.00
_cell.angle_beta   90.00
_cell.angle_gamma   90.00
#
_symmetry.space_group_name_H-M   'P 1'
#
loop_
_entity.id
_entity.type
_entity.pdbx_description
1 polymer ?
#
loop_
_entity_poly.entity_id
_entity_poly.type
_entity_poly.pdbx_seq_one_letter_code
_entity_poly.pdbx_strand_id
1 'polypeptide(L)' 'FELKFPYSSLSTVMKILKEYNVEQAEHTFDIECIMVITIRLSLKETVLSHLSRVGNITVDKLF' A
#
# COMPACT_ATOMS: atom_id res chain seq x y z
N PHE A 1 -6.25 -4.86 2.95
CA PHE A 1 -6.09 -3.47 3.40
C PHE A 1 -6.37 -2.57 2.23
N GLU A 2 -6.92 -1.39 2.47
CA GLU A 2 -7.04 -0.33 1.47
C GLU A 2 -5.92 0.69 1.73
N LEU A 3 -5.19 1.05 0.69
CA LEU A 3 -4.21 2.12 0.71
C LEU A 3 -4.78 3.35 0.03
N LYS A 4 -4.58 4.51 0.64
CA LYS A 4 -4.83 5.82 0.03
C LYS A 4 -3.57 6.67 0.12
N PHE A 5 -3.08 7.19 -0.99
CA PHE A 5 -1.84 7.97 -1.02
C PHE A 5 -1.78 8.90 -2.24
N PRO A 6 -1.01 10.01 -2.20
CA PRO A 6 -0.86 10.88 -3.36
C PRO A 6 -0.10 10.18 -4.49
N TYR A 7 -0.42 10.52 -5.75
CA TYR A 7 0.27 9.97 -6.94
C TYR A 7 1.80 10.10 -6.88
N SER A 8 2.32 11.17 -6.26
CA SER A 8 3.76 11.38 -6.05
C SER A 8 4.44 10.24 -5.28
N SER A 9 3.71 9.55 -4.41
CA SER A 9 4.19 8.42 -3.62
C SER A 9 4.06 7.07 -4.33
N LEU A 10 3.43 7.00 -5.51
CA LEU A 10 3.14 5.76 -6.24
C LEU A 10 4.39 4.91 -6.48
N SER A 11 5.48 5.54 -6.92
CA SER A 11 6.72 4.82 -7.20
C SER A 11 7.32 4.14 -5.96
N THR A 12 7.22 4.79 -4.80
CA THR A 12 7.70 4.26 -3.51
C THR A 12 6.79 3.15 -3.01
N VAL A 13 5.47 3.34 -3.07
CA VAL A 13 4.49 2.31 -2.68
C VAL A 13 4.68 1.05 -3.52
N MET A 14 4.76 1.19 -4.85
CA MET A 14 4.95 0.05 -5.75
C MET A 14 6.25 -0.71 -5.51
N LYS A 15 7.35 -0.01 -5.16
CA LYS A 15 8.61 -0.66 -4.77
C LYS A 15 8.44 -1.53 -3.53
N ILE A 16 7.79 -1.01 -2.48
CA ILE A 16 7.51 -1.75 -1.24
C ILE A 16 6.66 -2.99 -1.55
N LEU A 17 5.56 -2.82 -2.28
CA LEU A 17 4.67 -3.93 -2.61
C LEU A 17 5.40 -5.04 -3.41
N LYS A 18 6.28 -4.66 -4.34
CA LYS A 18 7.09 -5.60 -5.11
C LYS A 18 8.14 -6.32 -4.26
N GLU A 19 8.82 -5.59 -3.37
CA GLU A 19 9.86 -6.15 -2.47
C GLU A 19 9.30 -7.24 -1.56
N TYR A 20 8.09 -7.04 -1.03
CA TYR A 20 7.44 -7.99 -0.14
C TYR A 20 6.47 -8.95 -0.84
N ASN A 21 6.44 -8.93 -2.18
CA ASN A 21 5.53 -9.74 -3.00
C ASN A 21 4.06 -9.66 -2.52
N VAL A 22 3.61 -8.43 -2.28
CA VAL A 22 2.24 -8.12 -1.83
C VAL A 22 1.31 -8.14 -3.02
N GLU A 23 0.23 -8.91 -2.91
CA GLU A 23 -0.82 -8.97 -3.92
C GLU A 23 -1.66 -7.69 -3.89
N GLN A 24 -2.07 -7.26 -5.07
CA GLN A 24 -2.79 -6.01 -5.26
C GLN A 24 -4.05 -6.27 -6.09
N ALA A 25 -5.13 -5.55 -5.79
CA ALA A 25 -6.40 -5.58 -6.50
C ALA A 25 -7.03 -4.19 -6.48
N GLU A 26 -8.04 -3.97 -7.32
CA GLU A 26 -8.90 -2.77 -7.30
C GLU A 26 -8.12 -1.46 -7.16
N HIS A 27 -7.56 -0.98 -8.28
CA HIS A 27 -6.68 0.18 -8.29
C HIS A 27 -7.34 1.34 -9.01
N THR A 28 -7.33 2.51 -8.39
CA THR A 28 -7.63 3.79 -9.03
C THR A 28 -6.40 4.66 -8.93
N PHE A 29 -5.86 5.08 -10.08
CA PHE A 29 -4.70 5.97 -10.16
C PHE A 29 -5.13 7.33 -10.69
N ASP A 30 -5.28 8.29 -9.78
CA ASP A 30 -5.53 9.70 -10.05
C ASP A 30 -4.59 10.54 -9.16
N ILE A 31 -4.89 11.81 -8.91
CA ILE A 31 -4.16 12.69 -7.97
C ILE A 31 -4.01 11.99 -6.60
N GLU A 32 -5.07 11.35 -6.14
CA GLU A 32 -5.06 10.41 -5.02
C GLU A 32 -5.22 8.99 -5.58
N CYS A 33 -4.28 8.13 -5.22
CA CYS A 33 -4.30 6.72 -5.56
C CYS A 33 -5.02 5.94 -4.46
N ILE A 34 -5.90 5.04 -4.88
CA ILE A 34 -6.57 4.08 -4.00
C ILE A 34 -6.26 2.68 -4.52
N MET A 35 -5.88 1.76 -3.64
CA MET A 35 -5.68 0.36 -4.01
C MET A 35 -5.96 -0.61 -2.86
N VAL A 36 -6.50 -1.77 -3.20
CA VAL A 36 -6.65 -2.87 -2.26
C VAL A 36 -5.42 -3.77 -2.31
N ILE A 37 -4.89 -4.13 -1.14
CA ILE A 37 -3.75 -5.04 -1.01
C ILE A 37 -4.07 -6.22 -0.08
N THR A 38 -3.51 -7.37 -0.42
CA THR A 38 -3.55 -8.58 0.40
C THR A 38 -2.15 -8.89 0.91
N ILE A 39 -1.99 -8.79 2.23
CA ILE A 39 -0.70 -9.03 2.90
C ILE A 39 -0.76 -10.38 3.61
N ARG A 40 0.24 -11.23 3.39
CA ARG A 40 0.42 -12.47 4.16
C ARG A 40 0.61 -12.13 5.64
N LEU A 41 -0.01 -12.91 6.53
CA LEU A 41 0.04 -12.64 7.98
C LEU A 41 1.46 -12.51 8.52
N SER A 42 2.39 -13.34 8.04
CA SER A 42 3.81 -13.32 8.43
C SER A 42 4.57 -12.05 8.02
N LEU A 43 4.07 -11.30 7.04
CA LEU A 43 4.69 -10.07 6.53
C LEU A 43 3.93 -8.82 6.98
N LYS A 44 2.79 -8.97 7.65
CA LYS A 44 1.88 -7.88 7.99
C LYS A 44 2.59 -6.73 8.71
N GLU A 45 3.26 -7.01 9.83
CA GLU A 45 3.89 -5.97 10.64
C GLU A 45 5.03 -5.27 9.89
N THR A 46 5.86 -6.04 9.18
CA THR A 46 6.94 -5.50 8.35
C THR A 46 6.41 -4.60 7.24
N VAL A 47 5.45 -5.06 6.44
CA VAL A 47 4.88 -4.28 5.34
C VAL A 47 4.21 -3.01 5.85
N LEU A 48 3.42 -3.09 6.93
CA LEU A 48 2.78 -1.92 7.52
C LEU A 48 3.79 -0.91 8.06
N SER A 49 4.90 -1.38 8.67
CA SER A 49 5.98 -0.50 9.13
C SER A 49 6.73 0.20 7.99
N HIS A 50 6.83 -0.42 6.81
CA HIS A 50 7.44 0.22 5.64
C HIS A 50 6.49 1.22 5.00
N LEU A 51 5.21 0.87 4.86
CA LEU A 51 4.18 1.76 4.35
C LEU A 51 4.03 2.99 5.25
N SER A 52 4.08 2.88 6.58
CA SER A 52 3.96 4.03 7.48
C SER A 52 5.06 5.10 7.32
N ARG A 53 6.14 4.80 6.59
CA ARG A 53 7.22 5.76 6.27
C ARG A 53 6.94 6.54 4.98
N VAL A 54 5.94 6.13 4.20
CA VAL A 54 5.50 6.86 3.02
C VAL A 54 4.69 8.07 3.49
N GLY A 55 5.10 9.27 3.07
CA GLY A 55 4.39 10.49 3.42
C GLY A 55 2.96 10.48 2.87
N ASN A 56 2.00 10.87 3.72
CA ASN A 56 0.57 11.01 3.39
C ASN A 56 -0.09 9.72 2.87
N ILE A 57 0.33 8.54 3.38
CA ILE A 57 -0.41 7.30 3.16
C ILE A 57 -1.38 7.02 4.30
N THR A 58 -2.56 6.52 3.96
CA THR A 58 -3.53 5.93 4.89
C THR A 58 -3.64 4.44 4.59
N VAL A 59 -3.71 3.61 5.63
CA VAL A 59 -3.81 2.16 5.52
C VAL A 59 -4.99 1.68 6.35
N ASP A 60 -6.10 1.37 5.68
CA ASP A 60 -7.35 0.95 6.32
C ASP A 60 -7.53 -0.58 6.23
N LYS A 61 -8.02 -1.19 7.31
CA LYS A 61 -8.33 -2.62 7.31
C LYS A 61 -9.70 -2.84 6.67
N LEU A 62 -9.77 -3.63 5.61
CA LEU A 62 -11.03 -4.12 5.05
C LEU A 62 -11.53 -5.30 5.90
N PHE A 63 -12.84 -5.34 6.13
CA PHE A 63 -13.53 -6.23 7.09
C PHE A 63 -13.22 -7.71 6.90
#